data_AF-A0A8K0G8D8-F1
#
_entry.id   AF-A0A8K0G8D8-F1
#
_cell.length_a   1.000
_cell.length_b   1.000
_cell.length_c   1.000
_cell.angle_alpha   90.00
_cell.angle_beta   90.00
_cell.angle_gamma   90.00
#
_symmetry.space_group_name_H-M   'P 1'
#
loop_
_entity.id
_entity.type
_entity.pdbx_description
1 polymer ?
#
loop_
_entity_poly.entity_id
_entity_poly.type
_entity_poly.pdbx_seq_one_letter_code
_entity_poly.pdbx_strand_id
1 'polypeptide(L)'
;MPGTFATSADWVNMGENSLGFILADRGYDVWLANYRGSTWSRKHINLNPDVDRKEFWDWSFQDIGSYDLPAFVDYILHATKHENLFYIGHSQGTINFFLLNSEKPEYNKKFRLMVALGPAAYFANPRTPLIRFLSDYHNEIQAFVDRYHLYEVLPHSPLLATIAQTFCNDNSPFQGICAFFIHMSVGYSNQLNKTMIPVIASNTPAGSSVKHWMHGAQLYSFDRLSKYDHGEEENVRRYGQSTPPEYNLTQVTTPVAIYYGTNDVFVAPE
;
A
#
# COMPACT_ATOMS: atom_id res chain seq x y z
N MET A 1 6.72 -1.66 6.43
CA MET A 1 5.39 -1.91 5.81
C MET A 1 5.44 -1.45 4.36
N PRO A 2 5.25 -2.37 3.39
CA PRO A 2 5.32 -2.03 1.96
C PRO A 2 4.16 -1.12 1.50
N GLY A 3 4.28 -0.59 0.28
CA GLY A 3 3.26 0.23 -0.38
C GLY A 3 2.19 -0.57 -1.11
N THR A 4 1.33 0.10 -1.87
CA THR A 4 0.33 -0.58 -2.71
C THR A 4 1.01 -1.45 -3.77
N PHE A 5 0.43 -2.62 -4.04
CA PHE A 5 0.97 -3.66 -4.95
C PHE A 5 2.36 -4.19 -4.61
N ALA A 6 2.86 -3.94 -3.41
CA ALA A 6 4.18 -4.39 -2.98
C ALA A 6 4.10 -5.52 -1.95
N THR A 7 5.25 -6.13 -1.68
CA THR A 7 5.42 -7.16 -0.64
C THR A 7 6.59 -6.80 0.28
N SER A 8 6.86 -7.67 1.26
CA SER A 8 8.09 -7.63 2.05
C SER A 8 9.37 -7.61 1.21
N ALA A 9 9.33 -8.11 -0.04
CA ALA A 9 10.48 -8.18 -0.93
C ALA A 9 11.10 -6.80 -1.23
N ASP A 10 10.30 -5.73 -1.25
CA ASP A 10 10.77 -4.36 -1.51
C ASP A 10 11.87 -3.91 -0.56
N TRP A 11 11.92 -4.47 0.65
CA TRP A 11 12.91 -4.14 1.67
C TRP A 11 14.20 -4.96 1.56
N VAL A 12 14.25 -5.95 0.66
CA VAL A 12 15.36 -6.92 0.51
C VAL A 12 15.79 -7.21 -0.95
N ASN A 13 15.11 -6.61 -1.94
CA ASN A 13 15.35 -6.88 -3.36
C ASN A 13 16.76 -6.51 -3.85
N MET A 14 17.44 -5.57 -3.20
CA MET A 14 18.71 -4.97 -3.64
C MET A 14 19.95 -5.65 -3.01
N GLY A 15 19.83 -6.85 -2.44
CA GLY A 15 20.91 -7.51 -1.71
C GLY A 15 21.40 -6.65 -0.53
N GLU A 16 22.70 -6.59 -0.28
CA GLU A 16 23.31 -5.83 0.84
C GLU A 16 22.94 -4.33 0.87
N ASN A 17 22.51 -3.76 -0.25
CA ASN A 17 22.04 -2.37 -0.33
C ASN A 17 20.57 -2.18 0.09
N SER A 18 19.88 -3.25 0.50
CA SER A 18 18.48 -3.17 0.88
C SER A 18 18.33 -2.76 2.34
N LEU A 19 17.35 -1.89 2.62
CA LEU A 19 17.15 -1.35 3.97
C LEU A 19 16.97 -2.45 5.03
N GLY A 20 16.29 -3.55 4.70
CA GLY A 20 16.10 -4.67 5.62
C GLY A 20 17.43 -5.28 6.09
N PHE A 21 18.36 -5.52 5.16
CA PHE A 21 19.68 -6.06 5.49
C PHE A 21 20.58 -5.02 6.18
N ILE A 22 20.58 -3.78 5.70
CA ILE A 22 21.31 -2.65 6.29
C ILE A 22 20.97 -2.45 7.78
N LEU A 23 19.69 -2.62 8.15
CA LEU A 23 19.22 -2.54 9.53
C LEU A 23 19.61 -3.78 10.35
N ALA A 24 19.47 -4.98 9.77
CA ALA A 24 19.88 -6.21 10.43
C ALA A 24 21.39 -6.19 10.78
N ASP A 25 22.25 -5.76 9.84
CA ASP A 25 23.70 -5.64 10.04
C ASP A 25 24.05 -4.58 11.10
N ARG A 26 23.15 -3.63 11.36
CA ARG A 26 23.27 -2.62 12.43
C ARG A 26 22.70 -3.09 13.77
N GLY A 27 22.31 -4.36 13.88
CA GLY A 27 21.85 -4.98 15.12
C GLY A 27 20.37 -4.76 15.43
N TYR A 28 19.55 -4.34 14.46
CA TYR A 28 18.10 -4.30 14.63
C TYR A 28 17.46 -5.67 14.37
N ASP A 29 16.45 -6.01 15.15
CA ASP A 29 15.54 -7.12 14.83
C ASP A 29 14.50 -6.66 13.79
N VAL A 30 14.61 -7.15 12.56
CA VAL A 30 13.87 -6.63 11.39
C VAL A 30 12.67 -7.53 11.06
N TRP A 31 11.48 -6.95 11.18
CA TRP A 31 10.21 -7.59 10.83
C TRP A 31 9.61 -7.00 9.56
N LEU A 32 9.39 -7.84 8.54
CA LEU A 32 8.86 -7.43 7.24
C LEU A 32 7.43 -7.94 7.04
N ALA A 33 6.48 -7.00 6.93
CA ALA A 33 5.06 -7.31 6.82
C ALA A 33 4.60 -7.53 5.36
N ASN A 34 3.58 -8.39 5.20
CA ASN A 34 2.76 -8.50 3.98
C ASN A 34 1.29 -8.28 4.36
N TYR A 35 0.64 -7.30 3.73
CA TYR A 35 -0.76 -6.95 4.04
C TYR A 35 -1.74 -7.83 3.27
N ARG A 36 -2.98 -7.93 3.76
CA ARG A 36 -4.06 -8.74 3.18
C ARG A 36 -4.18 -8.58 1.66
N GLY A 37 -4.40 -9.69 0.96
CA GLY A 37 -4.57 -9.72 -0.49
C GLY A 37 -3.29 -9.55 -1.32
N SER A 38 -2.16 -9.15 -0.73
CA SER A 38 -0.86 -9.28 -1.40
C SER A 38 -0.51 -10.76 -1.62
N THR A 39 0.45 -11.03 -2.51
CA THR A 39 0.87 -12.38 -2.94
C THR A 39 1.06 -13.36 -1.79
N TRP A 40 1.66 -12.90 -0.69
CA TRP A 40 1.99 -13.74 0.47
C TRP A 40 0.93 -13.74 1.58
N SER A 41 -0.13 -12.93 1.44
CA SER A 41 -1.20 -12.75 2.43
C SER A 41 -2.59 -12.89 1.79
N ARG A 42 -2.74 -13.84 0.85
CA ARG A 42 -3.98 -14.14 0.10
C ARG A 42 -4.71 -15.39 0.65
N LYS A 43 -4.80 -15.52 1.98
CA LYS A 43 -5.51 -16.62 2.66
C LYS A 43 -6.45 -16.08 3.73
N HIS A 44 -7.56 -16.77 3.95
CA HIS A 44 -8.53 -16.45 4.99
C HIS A 44 -9.04 -17.75 5.63
N ILE A 45 -9.46 -17.68 6.90
CA ILE A 45 -9.91 -18.87 7.65
C ILE A 45 -11.21 -19.47 7.10
N ASN A 46 -12.09 -18.63 6.54
CA ASN A 46 -13.44 -19.02 6.12
C ASN A 46 -13.75 -18.72 4.65
N LEU A 47 -12.89 -17.96 3.95
CA LEU A 47 -13.18 -17.45 2.61
C LEU A 47 -12.08 -17.90 1.66
N ASN A 48 -12.48 -18.34 0.47
CA ASN A 48 -11.57 -18.64 -0.62
C ASN A 48 -11.48 -17.42 -1.55
N PRO A 49 -10.27 -16.88 -1.82
CA PRO A 49 -10.08 -15.68 -2.64
C PRO A 49 -10.55 -15.80 -4.10
N ASP A 50 -10.69 -17.03 -4.60
CA ASP A 50 -11.07 -17.34 -5.99
C ASP A 50 -12.52 -17.80 -6.13
N VAL A 51 -13.16 -18.21 -5.03
CA VAL A 51 -14.57 -18.65 -5.00
C VAL A 51 -15.45 -17.59 -4.34
N ASP A 52 -15.12 -17.19 -3.12
CA ASP A 52 -15.83 -16.16 -2.33
C ASP A 52 -15.26 -14.77 -2.65
N ARG A 53 -15.12 -14.47 -3.95
CA ARG A 53 -14.34 -13.32 -4.45
C ARG A 53 -14.87 -12.00 -3.89
N LYS A 54 -16.19 -11.82 -3.82
CA LYS A 54 -16.77 -10.55 -3.40
C LYS A 54 -16.42 -10.27 -1.94
N GLU A 55 -16.63 -11.24 -1.07
CA GLU A 55 -16.43 -11.14 0.37
C GLU A 55 -14.95 -11.09 0.74
N PHE A 56 -14.11 -11.90 0.08
CA PHE A 56 -12.67 -11.94 0.35
C PHE A 56 -11.99 -10.62 0.01
N TRP A 57 -12.39 -9.97 -1.09
CA TRP A 57 -11.78 -8.73 -1.59
C TRP A 57 -12.50 -7.45 -1.12
N ASP A 58 -13.50 -7.54 -0.24
CA ASP A 58 -14.26 -6.37 0.28
C ASP A 58 -13.51 -5.56 1.36
N TRP A 59 -12.26 -5.20 1.11
CA TRP A 59 -11.42 -4.42 2.03
C TRP A 59 -10.70 -3.27 1.31
N SER A 60 -10.19 -2.30 2.06
CA SER A 60 -9.32 -1.22 1.56
C SER A 60 -8.15 -0.97 2.53
N PHE A 61 -7.33 0.06 2.28
CA PHE A 61 -6.26 0.46 3.20
C PHE A 61 -6.75 0.80 4.62
N GLN A 62 -8.04 1.12 4.79
CA GLN A 62 -8.63 1.32 6.13
C GLN A 62 -8.59 0.04 6.96
N ASP A 63 -8.83 -1.11 6.33
CA ASP A 63 -8.85 -2.40 6.99
C ASP A 63 -7.43 -2.85 7.35
N ILE A 64 -6.46 -2.51 6.49
CA ILE A 64 -5.04 -2.72 6.78
C ILE A 64 -4.61 -1.90 8.01
N GLY A 65 -5.02 -0.64 8.11
CA GLY A 65 -4.76 0.20 9.30
C GLY A 65 -5.49 -0.30 10.55
N SER A 66 -6.74 -0.77 10.41
CA SER A 66 -7.60 -1.11 11.54
C SER A 66 -7.36 -2.51 12.12
N TYR A 67 -6.89 -3.45 11.28
CA TYR A 67 -6.77 -4.87 11.62
C TYR A 67 -5.38 -5.44 11.36
N ASP A 68 -4.80 -5.27 10.16
CA ASP A 68 -3.51 -5.90 9.83
C ASP A 68 -2.38 -5.32 10.67
N LEU A 69 -2.22 -4.00 10.64
CA LEU A 69 -1.16 -3.31 11.34
C LEU A 69 -1.19 -3.55 12.86
N PRO A 70 -2.33 -3.44 13.57
CA PRO A 70 -2.36 -3.77 14.99
C PRO A 70 -2.04 -5.24 15.27
N ALA A 71 -2.50 -6.18 14.44
CA ALA A 71 -2.15 -7.59 14.58
C ALA A 71 -0.63 -7.84 14.42
N PHE A 72 0.01 -7.17 13.45
CA PHE A 72 1.46 -7.25 13.27
C PHE A 72 2.21 -6.69 14.48
N VAL A 73 1.84 -5.48 14.92
CA VAL A 73 2.50 -4.80 16.04
C VAL A 73 2.36 -5.62 17.32
N ASP A 74 1.15 -6.07 17.65
CA ASP A 74 0.89 -6.84 18.86
C ASP A 74 1.62 -8.18 18.84
N TYR A 75 1.65 -8.86 17.70
CA TYR A 75 2.42 -10.10 17.55
C TYR A 75 3.91 -9.87 17.77
N ILE A 76 4.50 -8.84 17.13
CA ILE A 76 5.93 -8.54 17.22
C ILE A 76 6.32 -8.20 18.66
N LEU A 77 5.58 -7.30 19.32
CA LEU A 77 5.85 -6.90 20.71
C LEU A 77 5.68 -8.08 21.66
N HIS A 78 4.67 -8.94 21.44
CA HIS A 78 4.49 -10.15 22.22
C HIS A 78 5.63 -11.15 22.02
N ALA A 79 6.09 -11.36 20.79
CA ALA A 79 7.13 -12.33 20.46
C ALA A 79 8.50 -11.89 20.98
N THR A 80 8.83 -10.61 20.80
CA THR A 80 10.14 -10.04 21.15
C THR A 80 10.24 -9.58 22.60
N LYS A 81 9.10 -9.43 23.29
CA LYS A 81 8.99 -8.86 24.65
C LYS A 81 9.43 -7.39 24.74
N HIS A 82 9.51 -6.69 23.61
CA HIS A 82 9.68 -5.24 23.59
C HIS A 82 8.35 -4.52 23.83
N GLU A 83 8.42 -3.31 24.38
CA GLU A 83 7.24 -2.46 24.64
C GLU A 83 6.86 -1.59 23.43
N ASN A 84 7.82 -1.32 22.56
CA ASN A 84 7.67 -0.45 21.40
C ASN A 84 8.66 -0.81 20.29
N LEU A 85 8.38 -0.32 19.08
CA LEU A 85 9.19 -0.57 17.89
C LEU A 85 9.38 0.69 17.04
N PHE A 86 10.35 0.64 16.12
CA PHE A 86 10.47 1.61 15.04
C PHE A 86 9.61 1.14 13.87
N TYR A 87 8.82 2.05 13.29
CA TYR A 87 7.97 1.74 12.15
C TYR A 87 8.47 2.47 10.91
N ILE A 88 8.64 1.74 9.81
CA ILE A 88 9.02 2.29 8.50
C ILE A 88 7.93 1.92 7.51
N GLY A 89 7.29 2.92 6.92
CA GLY A 89 6.24 2.75 5.92
C GLY A 89 6.64 3.38 4.59
N HIS A 90 6.32 2.72 3.47
CA HIS A 90 6.45 3.29 2.14
C HIS A 90 5.08 3.45 1.48
N SER A 91 4.81 4.59 0.83
CA SER A 91 3.56 4.84 0.11
C SER A 91 2.34 4.53 0.99
N GLN A 92 1.47 3.60 0.59
CA GLN A 92 0.32 3.14 1.37
C GLN A 92 0.68 2.68 2.80
N GLY A 93 1.84 2.08 3.02
CA GLY A 93 2.28 1.68 4.36
C GLY A 93 2.33 2.89 5.32
N THR A 94 2.54 4.10 4.81
CA THR A 94 2.47 5.31 5.64
C THR A 94 1.06 5.66 6.08
N ILE A 95 0.06 5.61 5.18
CA ILE A 95 -1.33 5.93 5.54
C ILE A 95 -1.85 4.95 6.58
N ASN A 96 -1.48 3.66 6.50
CA ASN A 96 -1.91 2.65 7.46
C ASN A 96 -1.50 2.99 8.90
N PHE A 97 -0.31 3.58 9.08
CA PHE A 97 0.16 4.07 10.37
C PHE A 97 -0.70 5.23 10.91
N PHE A 98 -1.00 6.22 10.06
CA PHE A 98 -1.82 7.36 10.44
C PHE A 98 -3.24 6.92 10.80
N LEU A 99 -3.83 6.01 10.03
CA LEU A 99 -5.17 5.48 10.31
C LEU A 99 -5.22 4.74 11.65
N LEU A 100 -4.25 3.86 11.92
CA LEU A 100 -4.18 3.14 13.19
C LEU A 100 -4.08 4.09 14.37
N ASN A 101 -3.13 5.02 14.36
CA ASN A 101 -2.87 5.90 15.50
C ASN A 101 -3.93 7.01 15.66
N SER A 102 -4.70 7.29 14.60
CA SER A 102 -5.85 8.18 14.67
C SER A 102 -7.06 7.51 15.33
N GLU A 103 -7.36 6.26 14.97
CA GLU A 103 -8.51 5.52 15.52
C GLU A 103 -8.22 4.86 16.87
N LYS A 104 -6.97 4.48 17.11
CA LYS A 104 -6.51 3.80 18.33
C LYS A 104 -5.33 4.55 18.95
N PRO A 105 -5.55 5.73 19.56
CA PRO A 105 -4.46 6.58 20.04
C PRO A 105 -3.55 5.89 21.07
N GLU A 106 -4.03 4.85 21.76
CA GLU A 106 -3.25 4.01 22.66
C GLU A 106 -2.10 3.26 21.97
N TYR A 107 -2.10 3.15 20.63
CA TYR A 107 -1.00 2.58 19.86
C TYR A 107 0.18 3.53 19.71
N ASN A 108 0.02 4.84 19.91
CA ASN A 108 1.14 5.79 19.77
C ASN A 108 2.32 5.41 20.68
N LYS A 109 2.07 4.93 21.90
CA LYS A 109 3.12 4.50 22.84
C LYS A 109 3.89 3.23 22.39
N LYS A 110 3.34 2.47 21.44
CA LYS A 110 3.97 1.27 20.87
C LYS A 110 4.96 1.60 19.75
N PHE A 111 5.08 2.86 19.37
CA PHE A 111 5.99 3.32 18.33
C PHE A 111 6.98 4.34 18.90
N ARG A 112 8.28 4.13 18.66
CA ARG A 112 9.32 5.11 19.03
C ARG A 112 9.43 6.25 18.01
N LEU A 113 9.30 5.91 16.74
CA LEU A 113 9.42 6.79 15.60
C LEU A 113 8.76 6.10 14.39
N MET A 114 8.06 6.90 13.58
CA MET A 114 7.63 6.53 12.25
C MET A 114 8.54 7.19 11.21
N VAL A 115 9.13 6.39 10.32
CA VAL A 115 9.82 6.86 9.12
C VAL A 115 8.89 6.66 7.91
N ALA A 116 8.35 7.77 7.41
CA ALA A 116 7.40 7.79 6.32
C ALA A 116 8.13 8.10 5.00
N LEU A 117 8.18 7.11 4.09
CA LEU A 117 8.80 7.22 2.77
C LEU A 117 7.70 7.39 1.71
N GLY A 118 7.62 8.57 1.08
CA GLY A 118 6.57 8.92 0.12
C GLY A 118 5.16 8.84 0.73
N PRO A 119 4.81 9.70 1.71
CA PRO A 119 3.63 9.49 2.54
C PRO A 119 2.30 9.77 1.82
N ALA A 120 1.54 8.71 1.50
CA ALA A 120 0.25 8.79 0.81
C ALA A 120 -0.93 9.24 1.72
N ALA A 121 -0.74 10.28 2.54
CA ALA A 121 -1.74 10.75 3.51
C ALA A 121 -2.84 11.61 2.86
N TYR A 122 -2.47 12.44 1.89
CA TYR A 122 -3.39 13.28 1.12
C TYR A 122 -3.15 13.06 -0.36
N PHE A 123 -4.24 12.82 -1.11
CA PHE A 123 -4.21 12.67 -2.55
C PHE A 123 -4.75 13.93 -3.22
N ALA A 124 -4.43 15.14 -2.74
CA ALA A 124 -5.04 16.37 -3.25
C ALA A 124 -4.73 16.62 -4.74
N ASN A 125 -3.59 16.13 -5.25
CA ASN A 125 -3.18 16.37 -6.63
C ASN A 125 -2.33 15.23 -7.26
N PRO A 126 -2.85 13.99 -7.38
CA PRO A 126 -2.17 12.93 -8.09
C PRO A 126 -1.92 13.36 -9.54
N ARG A 127 -0.64 13.46 -9.92
CA ARG A 127 -0.23 13.73 -11.30
C ARG A 127 -0.56 12.54 -12.24
N THR A 128 -1.01 11.42 -11.66
CA THR A 128 -1.41 10.21 -12.35
C THR A 128 -2.88 10.24 -12.77
N PRO A 129 -3.21 10.14 -14.07
CA PRO A 129 -4.59 10.18 -14.57
C PRO A 129 -5.50 9.05 -14.04
N LEU A 130 -4.92 7.97 -13.53
CA LEU A 130 -5.65 6.79 -13.05
C LEU A 130 -6.61 7.13 -11.90
N ILE A 131 -6.16 7.85 -10.87
CA ILE A 131 -6.99 8.16 -9.71
C ILE A 131 -8.18 9.03 -10.10
N ARG A 132 -7.96 10.00 -11.00
CA ARG A 132 -9.01 10.83 -11.57
C ARG A 132 -10.04 9.99 -12.36
N PHE A 133 -9.56 9.08 -13.22
CA PHE A 133 -10.45 8.17 -13.95
C PHE A 133 -11.29 7.30 -13.01
N LEU A 134 -10.68 6.73 -11.96
CA LEU A 134 -11.41 5.92 -10.97
C LEU A 134 -12.47 6.74 -10.22
N SER A 135 -12.19 8.00 -9.91
CA SER A 135 -13.14 8.94 -9.29
C SER A 135 -14.32 9.22 -10.22
N ASP A 136 -14.03 9.63 -11.46
CA ASP A 136 -15.04 10.08 -12.43
C ASP A 136 -16.00 8.95 -12.86
N TYR A 137 -15.56 7.70 -12.83
CA TYR A 137 -16.32 6.52 -13.29
C TYR A 137 -16.60 5.48 -12.19
N HIS A 138 -16.60 5.88 -10.92
CA HIS A 138 -16.67 4.93 -9.79
C HIS A 138 -17.89 3.99 -9.86
N ASN A 139 -19.07 4.50 -10.24
CA ASN A 139 -20.30 3.72 -10.32
C ASN A 139 -20.26 2.68 -11.45
N GLU A 140 -19.78 3.10 -12.62
CA GLU A 140 -19.63 2.25 -13.79
C GLU A 140 -18.59 1.15 -13.53
N ILE A 141 -17.48 1.49 -12.88
CA ILE A 141 -16.44 0.55 -12.49
C ILE A 141 -17.00 -0.45 -11.47
N GLN A 142 -17.72 0.00 -10.45
CA GLN A 142 -18.32 -0.91 -9.46
C GLN A 142 -19.31 -1.86 -10.12
N ALA A 143 -20.20 -1.36 -10.99
CA ALA A 143 -21.16 -2.18 -11.71
C ALA A 143 -20.48 -3.20 -12.64
N PHE A 144 -19.37 -2.82 -13.28
CA PHE A 144 -18.55 -3.73 -14.08
C PHE A 144 -17.89 -4.81 -13.21
N VAL A 145 -17.27 -4.42 -12.11
CA VAL A 145 -16.59 -5.32 -11.17
C VAL A 145 -17.57 -6.33 -10.58
N ASP A 146 -18.76 -5.88 -10.18
CA ASP A 146 -19.80 -6.74 -9.64
C ASP A 146 -20.34 -7.71 -10.70
N ARG A 147 -20.57 -7.25 -11.93
CA ARG A 147 -21.07 -8.08 -13.05
C ARG A 147 -20.10 -9.18 -13.44
N TYR A 148 -18.80 -8.90 -13.44
CA TYR A 148 -17.77 -9.84 -13.91
C TYR A 148 -16.99 -10.50 -12.76
N HIS A 149 -17.33 -10.24 -11.51
CA HIS A 149 -16.65 -10.73 -10.31
C HIS A 149 -15.14 -10.40 -10.27
N LEU A 150 -14.75 -9.21 -10.73
CA LEU A 150 -13.35 -8.78 -10.88
C LEU A 150 -12.87 -7.94 -9.70
N TYR A 151 -12.89 -8.50 -8.48
CA TYR A 151 -12.57 -7.74 -7.26
C TYR A 151 -11.07 -7.63 -6.92
N GLU A 152 -10.21 -8.38 -7.61
CA GLU A 152 -8.74 -8.36 -7.45
C GLU A 152 -8.07 -7.60 -8.60
N VAL A 153 -7.10 -6.76 -8.29
CA VAL A 153 -6.38 -5.90 -9.24
C VAL A 153 -4.89 -6.19 -9.20
N LEU A 154 -4.29 -6.33 -10.38
CA LEU A 154 -2.86 -6.56 -10.60
C LEU A 154 -2.26 -7.63 -9.67
N PRO A 155 -2.82 -8.86 -9.64
CA PRO A 155 -2.21 -9.96 -8.91
C PRO A 155 -0.82 -10.30 -9.47
N HIS A 156 -0.04 -11.02 -8.68
CA HIS A 156 1.24 -11.55 -9.15
C HIS A 156 1.06 -12.41 -10.41
N SER A 157 1.95 -12.22 -11.38
CA SER A 157 1.90 -12.91 -12.67
C SER A 157 3.26 -13.55 -12.98
N PRO A 158 3.36 -14.89 -12.99
CA PRO A 158 4.57 -15.58 -13.44
C PRO A 158 4.94 -15.25 -14.89
N LEU A 159 3.95 -14.96 -15.74
CA LEU A 159 4.18 -14.52 -17.11
C LEU A 159 4.90 -13.17 -17.14
N LEU A 160 4.46 -12.20 -16.35
CA LEU A 160 5.10 -10.88 -16.26
C LEU A 160 6.55 -11.02 -15.76
N ALA A 161 6.78 -11.87 -14.75
CA ALA A 161 8.12 -12.16 -14.25
C ALA A 161 9.00 -12.76 -15.36
N THR A 162 8.48 -13.70 -16.15
CA THR A 162 9.20 -14.33 -17.28
C THR A 162 9.52 -13.32 -18.39
N ILE A 163 8.57 -12.45 -18.73
CA ILE A 163 8.76 -11.36 -19.70
C ILE A 163 9.89 -10.44 -19.20
N ALA A 164 9.85 -10.01 -17.94
CA ALA A 164 10.87 -9.13 -17.39
C ALA A 164 12.25 -9.80 -17.34
N GLN A 165 12.32 -11.08 -16.97
CA GLN A 165 13.54 -11.89 -17.02
C GLN A 165 14.05 -12.13 -18.43
N THR A 166 13.25 -11.96 -19.47
CA THR A 166 13.71 -12.13 -20.86
C THR A 166 14.14 -10.79 -21.46
N PHE A 167 13.33 -9.75 -21.25
CA PHE A 167 13.46 -8.47 -21.97
C PHE A 167 14.05 -7.34 -21.12
N CYS A 168 14.10 -7.45 -19.80
CA CYS A 168 14.58 -6.38 -18.91
C CYS A 168 15.93 -6.67 -18.24
N ASN A 169 16.58 -7.80 -18.57
CA ASN A 169 17.90 -8.14 -18.05
C ASN A 169 18.96 -7.11 -18.43
N ASP A 170 20.09 -7.19 -17.73
CA ASP A 170 21.25 -6.37 -18.03
C ASP A 170 21.69 -6.52 -19.49
N ASN A 171 22.08 -5.41 -20.12
CA ASN A 171 22.44 -5.29 -21.54
C ASN A 171 21.34 -5.65 -22.56
N SER A 172 20.09 -5.89 -22.14
CA SER A 172 18.98 -6.08 -23.08
C SER A 172 18.70 -4.79 -23.88
N PRO A 173 18.45 -4.88 -25.20
CA PRO A 173 18.04 -3.72 -26.00
C PRO A 173 16.70 -3.14 -25.55
N PHE A 174 15.87 -3.88 -24.81
CA PHE A 174 14.57 -3.44 -24.32
C PHE A 174 14.60 -2.91 -22.88
N GLN A 175 15.76 -2.90 -22.21
CA GLN A 175 15.87 -2.45 -20.81
C GLN A 175 15.38 -1.00 -20.62
N GLY A 176 15.61 -0.14 -21.61
CA GLY A 176 15.10 1.24 -21.62
C GLY A 176 13.56 1.32 -21.63
N ILE A 177 12.90 0.41 -22.34
CA ILE A 177 11.43 0.32 -22.38
C ILE A 177 10.91 -0.18 -21.02
N CYS A 178 11.56 -1.17 -20.41
CA CYS A 178 11.18 -1.62 -19.07
C CYS A 178 11.31 -0.50 -18.02
N ALA A 179 12.41 0.24 -18.05
CA ALA A 179 12.61 1.39 -17.18
C ALA A 179 11.55 2.49 -17.42
N PHE A 180 11.15 2.72 -18.68
CA PHE A 180 10.09 3.67 -19.02
C PHE A 180 8.76 3.34 -18.35
N PHE A 181 8.33 2.08 -18.35
CA PHE A 181 7.08 1.68 -17.68
C PHE A 181 7.14 1.87 -16.16
N ILE A 182 8.28 1.60 -15.53
CA ILE A 182 8.50 1.90 -14.11
C ILE A 182 8.40 3.40 -13.86
N HIS A 183 9.12 4.22 -14.62
CA HIS A 183 9.10 5.69 -14.47
C HIS A 183 7.72 6.29 -14.71
N MET A 184 6.93 5.73 -15.62
CA MET A 184 5.54 6.17 -15.84
C MET A 184 4.66 5.92 -14.61
N SER A 185 4.95 4.86 -13.85
CA SER A 185 4.14 4.44 -12.71
C SER A 185 4.49 5.19 -11.41
N VAL A 186 5.78 5.44 -11.14
CA VAL A 186 6.25 6.01 -9.86
C VAL A 186 7.02 7.32 -9.98
N GLY A 187 7.22 7.81 -11.20
CA GLY A 187 7.99 9.03 -11.48
C GLY A 187 9.40 8.74 -11.97
N TYR A 188 9.97 9.70 -12.70
CA TYR A 188 11.32 9.57 -13.27
C TYR A 188 12.39 9.72 -12.18
N SER A 189 13.35 8.80 -12.18
CA SER A 189 14.56 8.87 -11.36
C SER A 189 15.78 8.38 -12.12
N ASN A 190 16.88 9.12 -12.04
CA ASN A 190 18.18 8.66 -12.53
C ASN A 190 18.86 7.64 -11.60
N GLN A 191 18.25 7.33 -10.45
CA GLN A 191 18.78 6.41 -9.45
C GLN A 191 18.28 4.96 -9.60
N LEU A 192 17.39 4.69 -10.55
CA LEU A 192 16.91 3.32 -10.80
C LEU A 192 18.07 2.44 -11.28
N ASN A 193 18.45 1.45 -10.46
CA ASN A 193 19.38 0.41 -10.90
C ASN A 193 18.68 -0.54 -11.87
N LYS A 194 18.94 -0.36 -13.16
CA LYS A 194 18.23 -1.09 -14.23
C LYS A 194 18.54 -2.58 -14.25
N THR A 195 19.66 -3.03 -13.70
CA THR A 195 20.00 -4.45 -13.62
C THR A 195 19.06 -5.21 -12.67
N MET A 196 18.37 -4.49 -11.78
CA MET A 196 17.44 -5.05 -10.79
C MET A 196 15.98 -5.08 -11.28
N ILE A 197 15.69 -4.56 -12.47
CA ILE A 197 14.33 -4.55 -13.03
C ILE A 197 13.71 -5.96 -13.07
N PRO A 198 14.41 -7.03 -13.51
CA PRO A 198 13.85 -8.38 -13.50
C PRO A 198 13.47 -8.86 -12.10
N VAL A 199 14.26 -8.51 -11.08
CA VAL A 199 13.99 -8.86 -9.68
C VAL A 199 12.77 -8.11 -9.16
N ILE A 200 12.67 -6.81 -9.44
CA ILE A 200 11.51 -5.98 -9.08
C ILE A 200 10.23 -6.54 -9.72
N ALA A 201 10.25 -6.78 -11.04
CA ALA A 201 9.10 -7.30 -11.78
C ALA A 201 8.71 -8.74 -11.40
N SER A 202 9.61 -9.49 -10.77
CA SER A 202 9.29 -10.82 -10.23
C SER A 202 8.51 -10.76 -8.92
N ASN A 203 8.52 -9.62 -8.22
CA ASN A 203 7.87 -9.42 -6.92
C ASN A 203 6.72 -8.38 -6.95
N THR A 204 6.65 -7.56 -8.01
CA THR A 204 5.69 -6.47 -8.16
C THR A 204 5.09 -6.51 -9.57
N PRO A 205 3.76 -6.38 -9.74
CA PRO A 205 2.77 -6.12 -8.70
C PRO A 205 2.36 -7.37 -7.91
N ALA A 206 1.93 -7.15 -6.67
CA ALA A 206 1.64 -8.20 -5.70
C ALA A 206 0.14 -8.46 -5.46
N GLY A 207 -0.75 -7.72 -6.11
CA GLY A 207 -2.20 -7.78 -5.87
C GLY A 207 -2.72 -6.73 -4.87
N SER A 208 -3.96 -6.30 -5.09
CA SER A 208 -4.79 -5.52 -4.16
C SER A 208 -6.28 -5.70 -4.50
N SER A 209 -7.20 -5.19 -3.68
CA SER A 209 -8.62 -5.17 -4.01
C SER A 209 -9.00 -3.97 -4.88
N VAL A 210 -10.11 -4.06 -5.63
CA VAL A 210 -10.72 -2.90 -6.30
C VAL A 210 -11.12 -1.83 -5.28
N LYS A 211 -11.76 -2.24 -4.17
CA LYS A 211 -12.25 -1.33 -3.14
C LYS A 211 -11.13 -0.48 -2.52
N HIS A 212 -9.92 -1.02 -2.44
CA HIS A 212 -8.71 -0.27 -2.05
C HIS A 212 -8.46 0.94 -2.93
N TRP A 213 -8.55 0.76 -4.25
CA TRP A 213 -8.32 1.80 -5.24
C TRP A 213 -9.49 2.78 -5.34
N MET A 214 -10.71 2.29 -5.21
CA MET A 214 -11.89 3.15 -5.09
C MET A 214 -11.82 4.03 -3.85
N HIS A 215 -11.31 3.52 -2.72
CA HIS A 215 -11.08 4.33 -1.54
C HIS A 215 -10.07 5.44 -1.82
N GLY A 216 -8.96 5.13 -2.50
CA GLY A 216 -7.98 6.15 -2.89
C GLY A 216 -8.57 7.23 -3.79
N ALA A 217 -9.45 6.83 -4.73
CA ALA A 217 -10.19 7.76 -5.56
C ALA A 217 -11.13 8.66 -4.75
N GLN A 218 -11.83 8.13 -3.74
CA GLN A 218 -12.68 8.92 -2.84
C GLN A 218 -11.87 9.98 -2.07
N LEU A 219 -10.67 9.63 -1.58
CA LEU A 219 -9.81 10.60 -0.89
C LEU A 219 -9.43 11.77 -1.81
N TYR A 220 -9.17 11.50 -3.10
CA TYR A 220 -8.94 12.53 -4.11
C TYR A 220 -10.20 13.37 -4.36
N SER A 221 -11.37 12.74 -4.57
CA SER A 221 -12.61 13.46 -4.87
C SER A 221 -13.08 14.37 -3.73
N PHE A 222 -12.88 13.93 -2.49
CA PHE A 222 -13.32 14.68 -1.30
C PHE A 222 -12.27 15.64 -0.75
N ASP A 223 -11.03 15.55 -1.22
CA ASP A 223 -9.88 16.31 -0.71
C ASP A 223 -9.71 16.21 0.81
N ARG A 224 -9.90 15.00 1.36
CA ARG A 224 -9.82 14.73 2.80
C ARG A 224 -9.48 13.28 3.08
N LEU A 225 -8.84 13.04 4.22
CA LEU A 225 -8.57 11.70 4.73
C LEU A 225 -9.77 11.20 5.54
N SER A 226 -10.66 10.42 4.91
CA SER A 226 -11.87 9.87 5.53
C SER A 226 -11.95 8.34 5.45
N LYS A 227 -12.90 7.74 6.17
CA LYS A 227 -13.29 6.34 5.96
C LYS A 227 -13.89 6.13 4.57
N TYR A 228 -14.03 4.87 4.16
CA TYR A 228 -14.63 4.52 2.87
C TYR A 228 -16.08 4.99 2.81
N ASP A 229 -16.45 5.68 1.73
CA ASP A 229 -17.84 6.04 1.46
C ASP A 229 -18.57 4.88 0.81
N HIS A 230 -19.57 4.34 1.51
CA HIS A 230 -20.40 3.23 1.05
C HIS A 230 -21.70 3.68 0.37
N GLY A 231 -21.91 4.99 0.21
CA GLY A 231 -23.21 5.58 -0.10
C GLY A 231 -24.01 5.90 1.16
N GLU A 232 -24.93 6.86 1.07
CA GLU A 232 -25.64 7.46 2.20
C GLU A 232 -26.29 6.45 3.14
N GLU A 233 -27.08 5.51 2.60
CA GLU A 233 -27.80 4.50 3.38
C GLU A 233 -26.83 3.60 4.18
N GLU A 234 -25.79 3.10 3.51
CA GLU A 234 -24.82 2.19 4.13
C GLU A 234 -23.87 2.93 5.07
N ASN A 235 -23.57 4.20 4.82
CA ASN A 235 -22.84 5.07 5.75
C ASN A 235 -23.63 5.29 7.04
N VAL A 236 -24.95 5.54 6.96
CA VAL A 236 -25.79 5.65 8.17
C VAL A 236 -25.75 4.34 8.96
N ARG A 237 -25.83 3.19 8.27
CA ARG A 237 -25.75 1.88 8.93
C ARG A 237 -24.40 1.62 9.62
N ARG A 238 -23.28 2.02 9.00
CA ARG A 238 -21.92 1.74 9.49
C ARG A 238 -21.37 2.78 10.45
N TYR A 239 -21.68 4.05 10.20
CA TYR A 239 -21.07 5.21 10.86
C TYR A 239 -22.07 6.04 11.65
N GLY A 240 -23.38 5.82 11.49
CA GLY A 240 -24.43 6.62 12.14
C GLY A 240 -24.65 7.99 11.49
N GLN A 241 -24.02 8.27 10.34
CA GLN A 241 -24.13 9.51 9.60
C GLN A 241 -24.03 9.25 8.09
N SER A 242 -24.59 10.13 7.26
CA SER A 242 -24.68 9.95 5.80
C SER A 242 -23.34 10.08 5.06
N THR A 243 -22.34 10.70 5.68
CA THR A 243 -21.01 10.91 5.08
C THR A 243 -19.94 10.16 5.87
N PRO A 244 -18.87 9.68 5.23
CA PRO A 244 -17.80 9.00 5.94
C PRO A 244 -17.11 9.95 6.93
N PRO A 245 -16.85 9.51 8.18
CA PRO A 245 -16.12 10.34 9.14
C PRO A 245 -14.66 10.51 8.72
N GLU A 246 -14.09 11.67 9.05
CA GLU A 246 -12.69 12.01 8.82
C GLU A 246 -11.80 11.44 9.92
N TYR A 247 -10.58 11.07 9.55
CA TYR A 247 -9.57 10.65 10.51
C TYR A 247 -8.96 11.86 11.20
N ASN A 248 -9.03 11.88 12.54
CA ASN A 248 -8.44 12.93 13.33
C ASN A 248 -6.92 12.73 13.50
N LEU A 249 -6.12 13.31 12.60
CA LEU A 249 -4.66 13.20 12.66
C LEU A 249 -4.04 13.87 13.89
N THR A 250 -4.75 14.76 14.61
CA THR A 250 -4.26 15.35 15.86
C THR A 250 -4.08 14.31 16.98
N GLN A 251 -4.67 13.12 16.84
CA GLN A 251 -4.48 11.99 17.76
C GLN A 251 -3.16 11.25 17.52
N VAL A 252 -2.49 11.48 16.39
CA VAL A 252 -1.19 10.88 16.08
C VAL A 252 -0.10 11.70 16.79
N THR A 253 0.41 11.15 17.88
CA THR A 253 1.39 11.82 18.76
C THR A 253 2.80 11.23 18.65
N THR A 254 2.95 10.09 17.96
CA THR A 254 4.26 9.48 17.67
C THR A 254 5.11 10.43 16.82
N PRO A 255 6.41 10.61 17.10
CA PRO A 255 7.31 11.35 16.22
C PRO A 255 7.33 10.76 14.80
N VAL A 256 7.28 11.63 13.78
CA VAL A 256 7.29 11.23 12.36
C VAL A 256 8.44 11.93 11.63
N ALA A 257 9.29 11.15 10.96
CA ALA A 257 10.25 11.63 9.99
C ALA A 257 9.71 11.38 8.58
N ILE A 258 9.57 12.44 7.79
CA ILE A 258 9.00 12.37 6.43
C ILE A 258 10.12 12.51 5.40
N TYR A 259 10.12 11.61 4.42
CA TYR A 259 10.95 11.66 3.22
C TYR A 259 10.04 11.58 2.00
N TYR A 260 10.14 12.54 1.09
CA TYR A 260 9.32 12.58 -0.13
C TYR A 260 10.19 12.88 -1.35
N GLY A 261 9.75 12.43 -2.53
CA GLY A 261 10.41 12.70 -3.80
C GLY A 261 9.72 13.86 -4.52
N THR A 262 10.49 14.84 -5.01
CA THR A 262 9.93 15.97 -5.77
C THR A 262 9.37 15.56 -7.14
N ASN A 263 9.83 14.42 -7.65
CA ASN A 263 9.38 13.84 -8.91
C ASN A 263 8.35 12.71 -8.71
N ASP A 264 7.87 12.49 -7.49
CA ASP A 264 6.82 11.51 -7.22
C ASP A 264 5.52 11.95 -7.92
N VAL A 265 4.98 11.08 -8.76
CA VAL A 265 3.75 11.34 -9.55
C VAL A 265 2.51 10.73 -8.91
N PHE A 266 2.69 9.92 -7.87
CA PHE A 266 1.62 9.24 -7.15
C PHE A 266 1.27 9.97 -5.85
N VAL A 267 2.30 10.42 -5.13
CA VAL A 267 2.19 11.18 -3.89
C VAL A 267 2.94 12.49 -4.06
N ALA A 268 2.35 13.41 -4.82
CA ALA A 268 2.98 14.69 -5.12
C ALA A 268 3.25 15.49 -3.83
N PRO A 269 4.33 16.29 -3.77
CA PRO A 269 4.65 17.07 -2.57
C PRO A 269 3.70 18.23 -2.25
N GLU A 270 2.89 18.66 -3.24
CA GLU A 270 1.94 19.77 -3.12
C GLU A 270 0.63 19.35 -2.44
#